data_AF-A0A383BK88-F1
#
_entry.id   AF-A0A383BK88-F1
#
_cell.length_a   1.000
_cell.length_b   1.000
_cell.length_c   1.000
_cell.angle_alpha   90.00
_cell.angle_beta   90.00
_cell.angle_gamma   90.00
#
_symmetry.space_group_name_H-M   'P 1'
#
loop_
_entity.id
_entity.type
_entity.pdbx_description
1 polymer ?
#
loop_
_entity_poly.entity_id
_entity_poly.type
_entity_poly.pdbx_seq_one_letter_code
_entity_poly.pdbx_strand_id
1 'polypeptide(L)'
;MKTIRRHVLLIGAAWLCLISSAIGQSSQAEITIPESIPIFPLQDIMLFPGASRPLHIFEPRYRDMIADAMEGDRIIGMVMLRPNNENNYDG
;
A
#
# COMPACT_ATOMS: atom_id res chain seq x y z
N MET A 1 59.70 -28.07 -11.85
CA MET A 1 59.71 -26.77 -11.13
C MET A 1 58.26 -26.31 -10.96
N LYS A 2 57.60 -26.82 -9.92
CA LYS A 2 57.00 -26.04 -8.81
C LYS A 2 55.92 -25.04 -9.29
N THR A 3 54.65 -25.46 -9.30
CA THR A 3 53.71 -25.40 -8.15
C THR A 3 53.26 -23.98 -7.75
N ILE A 4 52.76 -23.13 -8.67
CA ILE A 4 52.24 -21.81 -8.22
C ILE A 4 51.02 -21.25 -8.98
N ARG A 5 50.57 -21.87 -10.08
CA ARG A 5 49.43 -21.36 -10.86
C ARG A 5 48.07 -22.02 -10.55
N ARG A 6 47.89 -22.58 -9.34
CA ARG A 6 46.62 -23.19 -8.91
C ARG A 6 45.92 -22.46 -7.75
N HIS A 7 46.58 -21.52 -7.06
CA HIS A 7 46.03 -20.88 -5.86
C HIS A 7 45.43 -19.48 -6.05
N VAL A 8 45.62 -18.84 -7.20
CA VAL A 8 45.00 -17.50 -7.46
C VAL A 8 43.54 -17.60 -7.90
N LEU A 9 43.09 -18.77 -8.39
CA LEU A 9 41.72 -18.92 -8.92
C LEU A 9 40.66 -19.23 -7.84
N LEU A 10 41.04 -19.76 -6.68
CA LEU A 10 40.07 -20.25 -5.67
C LEU A 10 39.60 -19.18 -4.68
N ILE A 11 40.25 -18.01 -4.62
CA ILE A 11 39.92 -16.96 -3.64
C ILE A 11 38.97 -15.89 -4.23
N GLY A 12 38.86 -15.79 -5.57
CA GLY A 12 38.08 -14.72 -6.22
C GLY A 12 36.56 -14.94 -6.29
N ALA A 13 36.08 -16.19 -6.31
CA ALA A 13 34.66 -16.48 -6.53
C ALA A 13 33.85 -16.62 -5.23
N ALA A 14 34.48 -17.05 -4.13
CA ALA A 14 33.78 -17.31 -2.87
C ALA A 14 33.57 -16.07 -1.99
N TRP A 15 34.39 -15.03 -2.15
CA TRP A 15 34.28 -13.79 -1.35
C TRP A 15 33.30 -12.76 -1.93
N LEU A 16 32.93 -12.86 -3.20
CA LEU A 16 32.03 -11.88 -3.83
C LEU A 16 30.54 -12.18 -3.61
N CYS A 17 30.19 -13.39 -3.13
CA CYS A 17 28.79 -13.78 -2.94
C CYS A 17 28.22 -13.42 -1.55
N LEU A 18 29.04 -13.02 -0.58
CA LEU A 18 28.60 -12.69 0.78
C LEU A 18 27.92 -11.32 0.91
N ILE A 19 27.98 -10.45 -0.11
CA ILE A 19 27.35 -9.12 -0.06
C ILE A 19 25.91 -9.13 -0.61
N SER A 20 25.46 -10.23 -1.22
CA SER A 20 24.19 -10.24 -1.98
C SER A 20 22.91 -10.26 -1.15
N SER A 21 22.96 -10.41 0.18
CA SER A 21 21.74 -10.60 0.98
C SER A 21 21.20 -9.36 1.71
N ALA A 22 21.81 -8.18 1.53
CA ALA A 22 21.39 -6.97 2.26
C ALA A 22 20.72 -5.89 1.38
N ILE A 23 20.34 -6.21 0.14
CA ILE A 23 19.58 -5.27 -0.69
C ILE A 23 18.09 -5.56 -0.48
N GLY A 24 17.52 -4.85 0.50
CA GLY A 24 16.12 -4.43 0.52
C GLY A 24 15.07 -5.54 0.46
N GLN A 25 14.83 -6.21 1.58
CA GLN A 25 13.50 -6.78 1.81
C GLN A 25 12.57 -5.60 2.14
N SER A 26 12.00 -5.00 1.10
CA SER A 26 10.82 -4.15 1.24
C SER A 26 9.73 -5.03 1.83
N SER A 27 9.52 -4.90 3.15
CA SER A 27 8.40 -5.50 3.86
C SER A 27 7.11 -5.03 3.18
N GLN A 28 6.60 -5.81 2.23
CA GLN A 28 5.23 -5.66 1.78
C GLN A 28 4.37 -6.01 2.99
N ALA A 29 3.89 -4.99 3.69
CA ALA A 29 2.89 -5.20 4.72
C ALA A 29 1.73 -5.95 4.06
N GLU A 30 1.49 -7.17 4.51
CA GLU A 30 0.38 -7.98 4.02
C GLU A 30 -0.91 -7.31 4.47
N ILE A 31 -1.53 -6.56 3.55
CA ILE A 31 -2.81 -5.89 3.82
C ILE A 31 -3.89 -6.98 3.79
N THR A 32 -4.39 -7.34 4.96
CA THR A 32 -5.57 -8.22 5.08
C THR A 32 -6.82 -7.35 4.92
N ILE A 33 -7.64 -7.62 3.91
CA ILE A 33 -8.88 -6.89 3.69
C ILE A 33 -10.00 -7.58 4.50
N PRO A 34 -10.73 -6.85 5.36
CA PRO A 34 -11.81 -7.42 6.15
C PRO A 34 -13.01 -7.80 5.26
N GLU A 35 -13.88 -8.69 5.77
CA GLU A 35 -15.07 -9.15 5.03
C GLU A 35 -16.07 -8.03 4.73
N SER A 36 -16.06 -6.95 5.52
CA SER A 36 -16.91 -5.78 5.35
C SER A 36 -16.10 -4.51 5.56
N ILE A 37 -16.33 -3.51 4.72
CA ILE A 37 -15.72 -2.19 4.83
C ILE A 37 -16.77 -1.10 4.69
N PRO A 38 -16.64 0.02 5.42
CA PRO A 38 -17.46 1.20 5.20
C PRO A 38 -17.17 1.81 3.84
N ILE A 39 -18.19 2.36 3.18
CA ILE A 39 -18.10 2.94 1.84
C ILE A 39 -18.27 4.46 1.92
N PHE A 40 -17.23 5.19 1.51
CA PHE A 40 -17.25 6.63 1.32
C PHE A 40 -17.47 6.96 -0.16
N PRO A 41 -18.54 7.67 -0.54
CA PRO A 41 -18.73 8.06 -1.93
C PRO A 41 -17.91 9.29 -2.28
N LEU A 42 -17.37 9.28 -3.49
CA LEU A 42 -16.67 10.36 -4.14
C LEU A 42 -17.57 10.94 -5.23
N GLN A 43 -17.76 12.26 -5.20
CA GLN A 43 -18.58 12.96 -6.19
C GLN A 43 -17.80 13.12 -7.51
N ASP A 44 -16.69 13.85 -7.47
CA ASP A 44 -16.03 14.32 -8.71
C ASP A 44 -14.55 13.91 -8.81
N ILE A 45 -14.10 12.91 -8.05
CA ILE A 45 -12.68 12.58 -7.97
C ILE A 45 -12.40 11.08 -8.08
N MET A 46 -11.35 10.75 -8.85
CA MET A 46 -10.77 9.42 -8.94
C MET A 46 -9.43 9.41 -8.20
N LEU A 47 -9.25 8.46 -7.29
CA LEU A 47 -7.99 8.25 -6.57
C LEU A 47 -7.34 6.96 -7.07
N PHE A 48 -6.08 7.07 -7.49
CA PHE A 48 -5.28 5.90 -7.86
C PHE A 48 -4.57 5.34 -6.62
N PRO A 49 -4.22 4.04 -6.60
CA PRO A 49 -3.41 3.47 -5.53
C PRO A 49 -2.13 4.29 -5.28
N GLY A 50 -1.86 4.61 -4.02
CA GLY A 50 -0.71 5.44 -3.61
C GLY A 50 -0.92 6.95 -3.76
N ALA A 51 -2.01 7.42 -4.38
CA ALA A 51 -2.36 8.83 -4.39
C ALA A 51 -2.88 9.24 -3.00
N SER A 52 -2.44 10.41 -2.52
CA SER A 52 -2.94 11.00 -1.28
C SER A 52 -3.64 12.33 -1.59
N ARG A 53 -4.87 12.48 -1.08
CA ARG A 53 -5.66 13.71 -1.19
C ARG A 53 -6.32 14.01 0.15
N PRO A 54 -6.13 15.22 0.71
CA PRO A 54 -6.90 15.66 1.85
C PRO A 54 -8.39 15.73 1.48
N LEU A 55 -9.22 14.94 2.15
CA LEU A 55 -10.68 14.99 2.01
C LEU A 55 -11.28 15.77 3.17
N HIS A 56 -12.21 16.67 2.86
CA HIS A 56 -12.95 17.39 3.88
C HIS A 56 -14.24 16.63 4.20
N ILE A 57 -14.27 15.99 5.37
CA ILE A 57 -15.41 15.21 5.84
C ILE A 57 -16.22 16.05 6.82
N PHE A 58 -17.33 16.64 6.34
CA PHE A 58 -18.14 17.55 7.14
C PHE A 58 -19.48 16.96 7.59
N GLU A 59 -20.09 16.05 6.79
CA GLU A 59 -21.37 15.44 7.15
C GLU A 59 -21.22 14.55 8.40
N PRO A 60 -22.10 14.70 9.42
CA PRO A 60 -21.99 13.97 10.68
C PRO A 60 -21.86 12.45 10.52
N ARG A 61 -22.73 11.85 9.71
CA ARG A 61 -22.72 10.40 9.47
C ARG A 61 -21.40 9.85 8.92
N TYR A 62 -20.68 10.63 8.10
CA TYR A 62 -19.38 10.20 7.59
C TYR A 62 -18.26 10.42 8.60
N ARG A 63 -18.40 11.41 9.49
CA ARG A 63 -17.48 11.58 10.60
C ARG A 63 -17.58 10.38 11.55
N ASP A 64 -18.81 9.95 11.84
CA ASP A 64 -19.07 8.76 12.66
C ASP A 64 -18.49 7.50 11.98
N MET A 65 -18.78 7.31 10.69
CA MET A 65 -18.21 6.20 9.89
C MET A 65 -16.66 6.18 9.89
N ILE A 66 -16.02 7.34 9.79
CA ILE A 66 -14.56 7.44 9.83
C ILE A 66 -14.03 7.18 11.24
N ALA A 67 -14.71 7.64 12.29
CA ALA A 67 -14.35 7.35 13.66
C ALA A 67 -14.37 5.83 13.91
N ASP A 68 -15.44 5.15 13.50
CA ASP A 68 -15.57 3.69 13.60
C ASP A 68 -14.44 2.97 12.82
N ALA A 69 -14.14 3.42 11.60
CA ALA A 69 -13.05 2.85 10.80
C ALA A 69 -11.68 3.05 11.45
N MET A 70 -11.47 4.17 12.17
CA MET A 70 -10.22 4.46 12.87
C MET A 70 -9.99 3.58 14.10
N GLU A 71 -11.06 3.13 14.74
CA GLU A 71 -11.03 2.16 15.84
C GLU A 71 -10.78 0.72 15.35
N GLY A 72 -11.21 0.40 14.13
CA GLY A 72 -11.01 -0.90 13.49
C GLY A 72 -9.76 -1.00 12.59
N ASP A 73 -9.93 -1.58 11.40
CA ASP A 73 -8.84 -1.91 10.47
C ASP A 73 -8.23 -0.70 9.76
N ARG A 74 -8.80 0.51 9.93
CA ARG A 74 -8.42 1.74 9.21
C ARG A 74 -8.51 1.63 7.70
N ILE A 75 -9.38 0.75 7.21
CA ILE A 75 -9.67 0.54 5.79
C ILE A 75 -11.08 1.05 5.51
N ILE A 76 -11.18 1.89 4.49
CA ILE A 76 -12.46 2.34 3.93
C ILE A 76 -12.47 2.08 2.42
N GLY A 77 -13.64 1.74 1.88
CA GLY A 77 -13.86 1.70 0.45
C GLY A 77 -14.22 3.09 -0.07
N MET A 78 -13.72 3.44 -1.25
CA MET A 78 -14.03 4.71 -1.89
C MET A 78 -14.65 4.42 -3.25
N VAL A 79 -15.85 4.94 -3.50
CA VAL A 79 -16.60 4.66 -4.75
C VAL A 79 -17.03 5.96 -5.41
N MET A 80 -16.86 6.05 -6.73
CA MET A 80 -17.36 7.20 -7.48
C MET A 80 -18.87 7.07 -7.71
N LEU A 81 -19.61 8.14 -7.50
CA LEU A 81 -21.02 8.19 -7.87
C LEU A 81 -21.18 8.07 -9.39
N ARG A 82 -22.28 7.45 -9.81
CA ARG A 82 -22.62 7.44 -11.24
C ARG A 82 -22.93 8.87 -11.70
N PRO A 83 -22.52 9.26 -12.91
CA PRO A 83 -22.85 10.57 -13.47
C PRO A 83 -24.35 10.84 -13.36
N ASN A 84 -24.72 12.08 -13.05
CA ASN A 84 -26.11 12.54 -12.88
C ASN A 84 -26.87 11.95 -11.67
N ASN A 85 -26.21 11.23 -10.77
CA ASN A 85 -26.84 10.75 -9.52
C ASN A 85 -26.46 11.60 -8.30
N GLU A 86 -25.65 12.65 -8.48
CA GLU A 86 -25.23 13.56 -7.40
C GLU A 86 -26.44 14.19 -6.69
N ASN A 87 -27.44 14.65 -7.46
CA ASN A 87 -28.63 15.31 -6.92
C ASN A 87 -29.63 14.38 -6.24
N ASN A 88 -29.50 13.07 -6.46
CA ASN A 88 -30.34 12.04 -5.83
C ASN A 88 -29.59 11.30 -4.71
N TYR A 89 -28.38 11.77 -4.39
CA TYR A 89 -27.59 11.26 -3.29
C TYR A 89 -27.81 12.20 -2.11
N ASP A 90 -28.66 11.78 -1.18
CA ASP A 90 -29.18 12.65 -0.10
C ASP A 90 -28.19 12.95 1.01
N GLY A 91 -26.95 12.46 0.90
CA GLY A 91 -26.13 12.39 2.08
C GLY A 91 -26.79 11.38 3.03
#